data_AF-A0A845YVC3-F1
#
_entry.id   AF-A0A845YVC3-F1
#
_cell.length_a   1.000
_cell.length_b   1.000
_cell.length_c   1.000
_cell.angle_alpha   90.00
_cell.angle_beta   90.00
_cell.angle_gamma   90.00
#
_symmetry.space_group_name_H-M   'P 1'
#
loop_
_entity.id
_entity.type
_entity.pdbx_description
1 polymer ?
#
loop_
_entity_poly.entity_id
_entity_poly.type
_entity_poly.pdbx_seq_one_letter_code
_entity_poly.pdbx_strand_id
1 'polypeptide(L)' 'MSTLIRFVVSQRLGMWLDLYPSIVYLHQGTSAGAEKFNVRGKTAPLDAFPPEIQQLGAAHAENFLCIYKEHFI' A
#
# COMPACT_ATOMS: atom_id res chain seq x y z
N MET A 1 -1.54 22.52 -0.38
CA MET A 1 -1.88 21.70 -1.57
C MET A 1 -2.39 20.35 -1.07
N SER A 2 -3.56 19.89 -1.50
CA SER A 2 -4.21 18.66 -0.98
C SER A 2 -3.38 17.40 -1.28
N THR A 3 -3.18 16.54 -0.27
CA THR A 3 -2.44 15.26 -0.34
C THR A 3 -2.94 14.33 -1.46
N LEU A 4 -4.23 14.42 -1.81
CA LEU A 4 -4.86 13.65 -2.89
C LEU A 4 -4.23 13.91 -4.27
N ILE A 5 -3.82 15.14 -4.57
CA ILE A 5 -3.26 15.49 -5.89
C ILE A 5 -1.91 14.80 -6.09
N ARG A 6 -1.08 14.77 -5.04
CA ARG A 6 0.27 14.19 -5.12
C ARG A 6 0.21 12.70 -5.43
N PHE A 7 -0.68 11.97 -4.76
CA PHE A 7 -0.90 10.54 -4.98
C PHE A 7 -1.38 10.23 -6.41
N VAL A 8 -2.38 10.97 -6.90
CA VAL A 8 -2.94 10.77 -8.25
C VAL A 8 -1.90 11.06 -9.34
N VAL A 9 -1.09 12.12 -9.17
CA VAL A 9 -0.01 12.47 -10.10
C VAL A 9 1.08 11.40 -10.08
N SER A 10 1.51 10.93 -8.91
CA SER A 10 2.50 9.85 -8.79
C SER A 10 2.06 8.55 -9.46
N GLN A 11 0.80 8.13 -9.27
CA GLN A 11 0.27 6.94 -9.94
C GLN A 11 0.20 7.09 -11.45
N ARG A 12 -0.27 8.24 -11.95
CA ARG A 12 -0.36 8.50 -13.39
C ARG A 12 1.01 8.59 -14.06
N LEU A 13 1.99 9.20 -13.40
CA LEU A 13 3.38 9.22 -13.87
C LEU A 13 4.00 7.83 -13.89
N GLY A 14 3.77 7.02 -12.84
CA GLY A 14 4.23 5.63 -12.78
C GLY A 14 3.65 4.80 -13.93
N MET A 15 2.35 4.92 -14.17
CA MET A 15 1.67 4.23 -15.27
C MET A 15 2.17 4.68 -16.65
N TRP A 16 2.44 5.98 -16.83
CA TRP A 16 3.02 6.49 -18.08
C TRP A 16 4.45 5.98 -18.33
N LEU A 17 5.20 5.71 -17.25
CA LEU A 17 6.55 5.15 -17.30
C LEU A 17 6.60 3.61 -17.28
N ASP A 18 5.44 2.94 -17.30
CA ASP A 18 5.32 1.48 -17.15
C ASP A 18 5.92 0.94 -15.83
N LEU A 19 6.01 1.80 -14.81
CA LEU A 19 6.54 1.51 -13.49
C LEU A 19 5.40 1.18 -12.52
N TYR A 20 4.95 -0.07 -12.55
CA TYR A 20 3.95 -0.56 -11.62
C TYR A 20 4.60 -0.99 -10.30
N PRO A 21 4.08 -0.55 -9.14
CA PRO A 21 4.59 -1.00 -7.86
C PRO A 21 4.24 -2.48 -7.67
N SER A 22 5.27 -3.31 -7.51
CA SER A 22 5.17 -4.74 -7.21
C SER A 22 5.31 -5.05 -5.71
N ILE A 23 5.74 -4.06 -4.93
CA ILE A 23 5.98 -4.16 -3.49
C ILE A 23 5.20 -3.08 -2.74
N VAL A 24 4.70 -3.44 -1.56
CA VAL A 24 4.01 -2.55 -0.64
C VAL A 24 5.04 -1.84 0.22
N TYR A 25 5.02 -0.51 0.23
CA TYR A 25 5.90 0.29 1.07
C TYR A 25 5.32 0.46 2.47
N LEU A 26 6.03 -0.04 3.48
CA LEU A 26 5.59 -0.02 4.87
C LEU A 26 6.11 1.24 5.57
N HIS A 27 5.53 2.39 5.25
CA HIS A 27 5.74 3.60 6.04
C HIS A 27 4.97 3.52 7.38
N GLN A 28 5.17 4.45 8.32
CA GLN A 28 4.61 4.35 9.69
C GLN A 28 3.10 4.00 9.75
N GLY A 29 2.28 4.55 8.86
CA GLY A 29 0.84 4.26 8.83
C GLY A 29 0.55 2.83 8.34
N THR A 30 1.15 2.45 7.22
CA THR A 30 1.03 1.12 6.62
C THR A 30 1.63 0.03 7.49
N SER A 31 2.72 0.31 8.21
CA SER A 31 3.36 -0.64 9.13
C SER A 31 2.42 -1.03 10.26
N ALA A 32 1.65 -0.09 10.82
CA ALA A 32 0.66 -0.40 11.85
C ALA A 32 -0.46 -1.32 11.31
N GLY A 33 -0.90 -1.10 10.07
CA GLY A 33 -1.85 -1.99 9.40
C GLY A 33 -1.23 -3.35 9.06
N ALA A 34 0.02 -3.40 8.62
CA ALA A 34 0.71 -4.63 8.23
C ALA A 34 1.10 -5.51 9.42
N GLU A 35 1.39 -4.92 10.59
CA GLU A 35 1.66 -5.65 11.82
C GLU A 35 0.50 -6.53 12.26
N LYS A 36 -0.74 -6.12 11.97
CA LYS A 36 -1.95 -6.89 12.21
C LYS A 36 -2.04 -8.16 11.37
N PHE A 37 -1.40 -8.17 10.21
CA PHE A 37 -1.21 -9.35 9.36
C PHE A 37 0.10 -10.10 9.65
N ASN A 38 0.77 -9.77 10.76
CA ASN A 38 2.07 -10.32 11.16
C ASN A 38 3.20 -10.06 10.13
N VAL A 39 3.05 -9.01 9.31
CA VAL A 39 4.03 -8.58 8.31
C VAL A 39 4.82 -7.40 8.89
N ARG A 40 6.15 -7.53 8.94
CA ARG A 40 7.06 -6.49 9.47
C ARG A 40 8.19 -6.21 8.49
N GLY A 41 8.61 -4.96 8.41
CA GLY A 41 9.73 -4.53 7.57
C GLY A 41 9.54 -3.12 7.03
N LYS A 42 10.43 -2.71 6.12
CA LYS A 42 10.29 -1.45 5.37
C LYS A 42 9.46 -1.63 4.09
N THR A 43 9.41 -2.86 3.58
CA THR A 43 8.68 -3.25 2.38
C THR A 43 8.15 -4.66 2.58
N ALA A 44 7.00 -4.94 1.98
CA ALA A 44 6.45 -6.29 1.92
C ALA A 44 6.03 -6.62 0.49
N PRO A 45 6.30 -7.85 0.02
CA PRO A 45 5.74 -8.31 -1.25
C PRO A 45 4.22 -8.53 -1.09
N LEU A 46 3.47 -8.45 -2.19
CA LEU A 46 2.00 -8.48 -2.16
C LEU A 46 1.46 -9.83 -1.65
N ASP A 47 2.16 -10.90 -1.95
CA ASP A 47 1.89 -12.29 -1.54
C ASP A 47 1.98 -12.50 -0.02
N ALA A 48 2.59 -11.57 0.73
CA ALA A 48 2.59 -11.61 2.19
C ALA A 48 1.21 -11.27 2.80
N PHE A 49 0.27 -10.75 2.02
CA PHE A 49 -1.07 -10.37 2.47
C PHE A 49 -2.14 -11.37 2.01
N PRO A 50 -3.32 -11.39 2.65
CA PRO A 50 -4.47 -12.19 2.22
C PRO A 50 -4.84 -11.97 0.73
N PRO A 51 -5.41 -12.98 0.05
CA PRO A 51 -5.73 -12.91 -1.38
C PRO A 51 -6.67 -11.75 -1.75
N GLU A 52 -7.51 -11.29 -0.82
CA GLU A 52 -8.38 -10.13 -1.01
C GLU A 52 -7.58 -8.83 -1.16
N ILE A 53 -6.50 -8.68 -0.38
CA ILE A 53 -5.59 -7.53 -0.46
C ILE A 53 -4.70 -7.63 -1.71
N GLN A 54 -4.33 -8.84 -2.11
CA GLN A 54 -3.56 -9.07 -3.34
C GLN A 54 -4.30 -8.56 -4.59
N GLN A 55 -5.63 -8.65 -4.61
CA GLN A 55 -6.44 -8.14 -5.74
C GLN A 55 -6.42 -6.62 -5.90
N LEU A 56 -6.09 -5.88 -4.84
CA LEU A 56 -6.04 -4.41 -4.86
C LEU A 56 -4.78 -3.88 -5.57
N GLY A 57 -3.72 -4.69 -5.62
CA GLY A 57 -2.39 -4.26 -6.09
C GLY A 57 -1.63 -3.44 -5.05
N ALA A 58 -0.31 -3.30 -5.21
CA ALA A 58 0.57 -2.81 -4.14
C ALA A 58 0.26 -1.39 -3.66
N ALA A 59 -0.08 -0.48 -4.58
CA ALA A 59 -0.41 0.90 -4.24
C ALA A 59 -1.72 1.03 -3.44
N HIS A 60 -2.75 0.27 -3.82
CA HIS A 60 -4.03 0.30 -3.09
C HIS A 60 -3.95 -0.47 -1.78
N ALA A 61 -3.18 -1.58 -1.74
CA ALA A 61 -2.90 -2.31 -0.51
C ALA A 61 -2.20 -1.41 0.52
N GLU A 62 -1.18 -0.63 0.11
CA GLU A 62 -0.51 0.35 0.97
C GLU A 62 -1.49 1.37 1.55
N ASN A 63 -2.29 1.99 0.69
CA ASN A 63 -3.26 2.99 1.10
C ASN A 63 -4.36 2.42 2.02
N PHE A 64 -4.85 1.21 1.71
CA PHE A 64 -5.81 0.49 2.53
C PHE A 64 -5.24 0.22 3.93
N LEU A 65 -4.02 -0.32 4.00
CA LEU A 65 -3.35 -0.60 5.27
C LEU A 65 -3.10 0.67 6.09
N CYS A 66 -2.79 1.80 5.45
CA CYS A 66 -2.56 3.07 6.16
C CYS A 66 -3.85 3.72 6.68
N ILE A 67 -4.92 3.73 5.88
CA ILE A 67 -6.19 4.39 6.21
C ILE A 67 -7.02 3.54 7.17
N TYR A 68 -7.14 2.24 6.90
CA TYR A 68 -8.03 1.36 7.64
C TYR A 68 -7.36 0.62 8.80
N LYS A 69 -6.13 0.98 9.18
CA LYS A 69 -5.37 0.34 10.28
C LYS A 69 -6.14 0.19 11.61
N GLU A 70 -7.12 1.06 11.88
CA GLU A 70 -7.93 1.02 13.11
C GLU A 70 -9.26 0.27 12.92
N HIS A 71 -9.62 -0.07 11.69
CA HIS A 71 -10.92 -0.62 11.30
C HIS A 71 -10.91 -2.13 11.02
N PHE A 72 -9.74 -2.75 10.90
CA PHE A 72 -9.59 -4.19 10.78
C PHE A 72 -8.66 -4.72 11.89
N ILE A 73 -8.85 -6.01 12.22
CA ILE A 73 -8.26 -6.86 13.28
C ILE A 73 -6.99 -6.30 13.92
#